data_AF-A0A3M1RJ10-F1
#
_entry.id   AF-A0A3M1RJ10-F1
#
_cell.length_a   1.000
_cell.length_b   1.000
_cell.length_c   1.000
_cell.angle_alpha   90.00
_cell.angle_beta   90.00
_cell.angle_gamma   90.00
#
_symmetry.space_group_name_H-M   'P 1'
#
loop_
_entity.id
_entity.type
_entity.pdbx_description
1 polymer ?
#
loop_
_entity_poly.entity_id
_entity_poly.type
_entity_poly.pdbx_seq_one_letter_code
_entity_poly.pdbx_strand_id
1 'polypeptide(L)' 'MNDIQKEMLRISHLRFLDELPDGDCLVQDTESEAVRGVAFCYILTRDGAVQNIDYHYRTAHETTTG' A
#
# COMPACT_ATOMS: atom_id res chain seq x y z
N MET A 1 9.33 -5.44 -10.32
CA MET A 1 9.72 -5.52 -8.89
C MET A 1 11.10 -6.16 -8.74
N ASN A 2 12.02 -5.49 -8.04
CA ASN A 2 13.40 -5.95 -7.79
C ASN A 2 13.58 -6.67 -6.44
N ASP A 3 14.79 -7.18 -6.17
CA ASP A 3 15.05 -7.98 -4.96
C ASP A 3 15.03 -7.17 -3.67
N ILE A 4 15.38 -5.88 -3.70
CA ILE A 4 15.26 -4.97 -2.55
C ILE A 4 13.78 -4.81 -2.19
N GLN A 5 12.92 -4.54 -3.17
CA GLN A 5 11.48 -4.39 -2.97
C GLN A 5 10.84 -5.69 -2.43
N LYS A 6 11.26 -6.86 -2.94
CA LYS A 6 10.81 -8.17 -2.42
C LYS A 6 11.20 -8.36 -0.96
N GLU A 7 12.44 -8.02 -0.60
CA GLU A 7 12.92 -8.14 0.76
C GLU A 7 12.17 -7.18 1.69
N MET A 8 11.92 -5.94 1.27
CA MET A 8 11.12 -4.98 2.02
C MET A 8 9.69 -5.49 2.26
N LEU A 9 9.04 -6.06 1.25
CA LEU A 9 7.72 -6.70 1.42
C LEU A 9 7.75 -7.88 2.39
N ARG A 10 8.84 -8.67 2.40
CA ARG A 10 9.00 -9.83 3.27
C ARG A 10 9.15 -9.46 4.74
N ILE A 11 9.78 -8.32 5.04
CA ILE A 11 10.10 -7.88 6.41
C ILE A 11 9.10 -6.85 6.99
N SER A 12 8.15 -6.37 6.19
CA SER A 12 7.19 -5.34 6.59
C SER A 12 5.75 -5.85 6.59
N HIS A 13 4.83 -5.05 7.12
CA HIS A 13 3.38 -5.32 7.06
C HIS A 13 2.76 -4.84 5.74
N LEU A 14 3.53 -4.82 4.66
CA LEU A 14 3.09 -4.31 3.36
C LEU A 14 2.68 -5.44 2.42
N ARG A 15 1.57 -5.24 1.71
CA ARG A 15 1.10 -6.09 0.63
C ARG A 15 1.34 -5.40 -0.71
N PHE A 16 1.94 -6.11 -1.66
CA PHE A 16 2.06 -5.64 -3.04
C PHE A 16 0.67 -5.52 -3.69
N LEU A 17 0.42 -4.38 -4.34
CA LEU A 17 -0.79 -4.15 -5.13
C LEU A 17 -0.49 -4.12 -6.63
N ASP A 18 0.45 -3.27 -7.05
CA ASP A 18 0.77 -3.09 -8.47
C ASP A 18 2.20 -2.56 -8.68
N GLU A 19 2.73 -2.71 -9.89
CA GLU A 19 4.01 -2.14 -10.32
C GLU A 19 3.75 -0.90 -11.19
N LEU A 20 4.36 0.23 -10.80
CA LEU A 20 4.23 1.49 -11.51
C LEU A 20 5.15 1.53 -12.75
N PRO A 21 4.87 2.39 -13.76
CA PRO A 21 5.66 2.45 -14.99
C PRO A 21 7.15 2.79 -14.82
N ASP A 22 7.55 3.39 -13.70
CA ASP A 22 8.93 3.70 -13.34
C ASP A 22 9.65 2.56 -12.59
N GLY A 23 8.93 1.48 -12.29
CA GLY A 23 9.41 0.30 -11.57
C GLY A 23 9.26 0.39 -10.05
N ASP A 24 8.66 1.47 -9.53
CA ASP A 24 8.23 1.51 -8.15
C ASP A 24 7.00 0.60 -7.93
N CYS A 25 6.67 0.29 -6.69
CA CYS A 25 5.54 -0.58 -6.37
C CYS A 25 4.50 0.17 -5.55
N LEU A 26 3.24 0.08 -5.95
CA LEU A 26 2.12 0.44 -5.10
C LEU A 26 1.94 -0.68 -4.08
N VAL A 27 1.95 -0.32 -2.79
CA VAL A 27 1.81 -1.26 -1.69
C VAL A 27 0.77 -0.77 -0.69
N GLN A 28 0.22 -1.68 0.09
CA GLN A 28 -0.79 -1.39 1.11
C GLN A 28 -0.33 -1.87 2.48
N ASP A 29 -0.55 -1.06 3.52
CA ASP A 29 -0.36 -1.46 4.91
C ASP A 29 -1.51 -2.34 5.40
N THR A 30 -1.15 -3.58 5.75
CA THR A 30 -2.07 -4.61 6.23
C THR A 30 -2.31 -4.52 7.74
N GLU A 31 -1.41 -3.92 8.51
CA GLU A 31 -1.59 -3.72 9.96
C GLU A 31 -2.64 -2.63 10.21
N SER A 32 -2.57 -1.52 9.48
CA SER A 32 -3.58 -0.45 9.57
C SER A 32 -4.98 -0.92 9.18
N GLU A 33 -5.09 -1.78 8.15
CA GLU A 33 -6.36 -2.37 7.75
C GLU A 33 -6.92 -3.25 8.88
N ALA A 34 -6.09 -4.10 9.47
CA ALA A 34 -6.50 -5.01 10.54
C ALA A 34 -6.89 -4.29 11.84
N VAL A 35 -6.18 -3.21 12.21
CA VAL A 35 -6.38 -2.52 13.50
C VAL A 35 -7.44 -1.42 13.41
N ARG A 36 -7.49 -0.67 12.31
CA ARG A 36 -8.31 0.54 12.17
C ARG A 36 -9.43 0.40 11.14
N GLY A 37 -9.44 -0.67 10.34
CA GLY A 37 -10.36 -0.82 9.21
C GLY A 37 -10.07 0.18 8.08
N VAL A 38 -8.86 0.75 8.03
CA VAL A 38 -8.46 1.75 7.04
C VAL A 38 -7.28 1.22 6.24
N ALA A 39 -7.43 1.20 4.93
CA ALA A 39 -6.36 0.85 4.00
C ALA A 39 -5.53 2.10 3.66
N PHE A 40 -4.27 2.12 4.09
CA PHE A 40 -3.30 3.11 3.62
C PHE A 40 -2.43 2.50 2.53
N CYS A 41 -2.29 3.23 1.43
CA CYS A 41 -1.41 2.85 0.33
C CYS A 41 -0.14 3.73 0.37
N TYR A 42 0.96 3.16 -0.10
CA TYR A 42 2.27 3.78 -0.14
C TYR A 42 2.96 3.44 -1.47
N ILE A 43 3.98 4.21 -1.83
CA ILE A 43 4.93 3.81 -2.87
C ILE A 43 6.15 3.19 -2.22
N LEU A 44 6.46 1.96 -2.61
CA LEU A 44 7.71 1.29 -2.33
C LEU A 44 8.66 1.51 -3.51
N THR A 45 9.62 2.40 -3.31
CA THR A 45 10.57 2.78 -4.34
C THR A 45 11.55 1.64 -4.65
N ARG A 46 12.21 1.69 -5.80
CA ARG A 46 13.21 0.67 -6.19
C ARG A 46 14.40 0.53 -5.24
N ASP A 47 14.73 1.56 -4.47
CA ASP A 47 15.78 1.54 -3.44
C ASP A 47 15.27 1.08 -2.05
N GLY A 48 13.98 0.76 -1.94
CA GLY A 48 13.37 0.21 -0.72
C GLY A 48 12.83 1.26 0.24
N ALA A 49 12.77 2.53 -0.15
CA ALA A 49 12.10 3.54 0.66
C ALA A 49 10.57 3.43 0.51
N VAL A 50 9.85 3.71 1.61
CA VAL A 50 8.39 3.76 1.62
C VAL A 50 7.97 5.22 1.67
N GLN A 51 7.28 5.68 0.63
CA GLN A 51 6.76 7.04 0.52
C GLN A 51 5.26 7.02 0.76
N ASN A 52 4.79 7.94 1.61
CA ASN A 52 3.38 8.17 1.81
C ASN A 52 2.81 8.84 0.55
N ILE A 53 1.77 8.24 -0.01
CA ILE A 53 0.90 8.95 -0.93
C ILE A 53 -0.24 9.48 -0.10
N ASP A 54 -0.48 10.79 -0.14
CA ASP A 54 -1.63 11.47 0.49
C ASP A 54 -2.96 11.05 -0.18
N TYR A 55 -3.15 9.75 -0.40
CA TYR A 55 -4.31 9.13 -0.99
C TYR A 55 -5.27 8.80 0.15
N HIS A 56 -6.08 9.80 0.52
CA HIS A 56 -7.25 9.56 1.35
C HIS A 56 -8.28 8.77 0.53
N TYR A 57 -8.18 7.44 0.53
CA TYR A 57 -9.26 6.59 0.05
C TYR A 57 -10.40 6.66 1.08
N ARG A 58 -11.27 7.66 0.94
CA ARG A 58 -12.56 7.65 1.65
C ARG A 58 -13.34 6.51 1.01
N THR A 59 -13.37 5.35 1.67
CA THR A 59 -14.32 4.30 1.34
C THR A 59 -15.68 4.96 1.28
N ALA A 60 -16.28 5.03 0.08
CA ALA A 60 -17.69 5.30 -0.02
C ALA A 60 -18.36 4.17 0.73
N HIS A 61 -18.77 4.42 1.96
CA HIS A 61 -19.81 3.61 2.57
C HIS A 61 -20.96 3.65 1.57
N GLU A 62 -21.24 2.53 0.92
CA GLU A 62 -22.54 2.30 0.30
C GLU A 62 -23.57 2.29 1.42
N THR A 63 -23.93 3.49 1.88
CA THR A 63 -25.17 3.72 2.58
C THR A 63 -26.22 3.91 1.50
N THR A 64 -26.66 2.81 0.89
CA THR A 64 -28.00 2.77 0.28
C THR A 64 -28.82 1.73 1.02
N THR A 65 -29.16 2.08 2.27
CA THR A 65 -30.39 1.64 2.92
C THR A 65 -31.57 2.38 2.29
N GLY A 66 -32.62 1.64 1.88
CA GLY A 66 -33.96 2.19 1.64
C GLY A 66 -34.61 1.69 0.38
#